data_AF-A0A7C6F5C2-F1
#
_entry.id   AF-A0A7C6F5C2-F1
#
_cell.length_a   1.000
_cell.length_b   1.000
_cell.length_c   1.000
_cell.angle_alpha   90.00
_cell.angle_beta   90.00
_cell.angle_gamma   90.00
#
_symmetry.space_group_name_H-M   'P 1'
#
loop_
_entity.id
_entity.type
_entity.pdbx_description
1 polymer ?
#
loop_
_entity_poly.entity_id
_entity_poly.type
_entity_poly.pdbx_seq_one_letter_code
_entity_poly.pdbx_strand_id
1 'polypeptide(L)'
;MIVLLGIISAMALTYVVASTSYLSVRKVRNAQLRNSAKAAAETGLSVGLSRMCSSSWGGIGSRITGSCGENRGFEVSYEHGDPAVGPESPEWADLPYRVTIRAVGKAWHPGESDRPSVYQKSWVVQLVPRAVAAEPSDWFNIMGYTFYQTAITDSWVNIPSQIIGKCRFQDTLAVAPNYPTKDPRRTYMSDLYAMKSDGYGDWRTFRGPLYLPYTAQSSVDLDLLVSQLRVAVNHLSSSLPGSDLAIEKDFLSYQLYPGGKSYSIPKLGASLQNTTLMPNAADNPAGIFYAPATITIGSNVSIRGSLFCNGDVRIEGTSIDIRGQPLRGIQDDTPLEMPAIVCKSLHFKDGAECQIQGVLGLFGEMKALKTSTMTNIRITGRVFATSLKIDPLAPWESFGWYAALAQFQKEKDGLTGENRYFPLWLRKYGLDVAPRFVLQPPENNRLYHWKKKADPVYVPSSSDTTSLDLQPGLRWEFIRELDGQ
;
A
#
# COMPACT_ATOMS: atom_id res chain seq x y z
N MET A 1 -7.90 -91.17 -32.34
CA MET A 1 -8.68 -89.92 -32.18
C MET A 1 -8.62 -89.34 -30.76
N ILE A 2 -8.73 -90.17 -29.70
CA ILE A 2 -8.68 -89.73 -28.29
C ILE A 2 -7.34 -89.06 -27.89
N VAL A 3 -6.20 -89.58 -28.37
CA VAL A 3 -4.87 -89.01 -28.09
C VAL A 3 -4.68 -87.60 -28.68
N LEU A 4 -5.25 -87.35 -29.87
CA LEU A 4 -5.15 -86.07 -30.57
C LEU A 4 -5.99 -84.98 -29.88
N LEU A 5 -7.16 -85.34 -29.35
CA LEU A 5 -8.01 -84.49 -28.52
C LEU A 5 -7.35 -84.14 -27.17
N GLY A 6 -6.62 -85.08 -26.57
CA GLY A 6 -5.84 -84.84 -25.35
C GLY A 6 -4.70 -83.83 -25.55
N ILE A 7 -3.98 -83.92 -26.67
CA ILE A 7 -2.89 -82.99 -27.01
C ILE A 7 -3.44 -81.58 -27.30
N ILE A 8 -4.52 -81.46 -28.07
CA ILE A 8 -5.15 -80.16 -28.36
C ILE A 8 -5.66 -79.51 -27.07
N SER A 9 -6.28 -80.28 -26.18
CA SER A 9 -6.78 -79.79 -24.89
C SER A 9 -5.63 -79.34 -23.97
N ALA A 10 -4.53 -80.09 -23.92
CA ALA A 10 -3.33 -79.72 -23.15
C ALA A 10 -2.66 -78.45 -23.71
N MET A 11 -2.55 -78.31 -25.03
CA MET A 11 -2.02 -77.10 -25.66
C MET A 11 -2.92 -75.88 -25.44
N ALA A 12 -4.24 -76.05 -25.53
CA ALA A 12 -5.20 -74.98 -25.24
C ALA A 12 -5.11 -74.54 -23.77
N LEU A 13 -5.01 -75.49 -22.83
CA LEU A 13 -4.87 -75.19 -21.41
C LEU A 13 -3.53 -74.48 -21.12
N THR A 14 -2.44 -74.91 -21.76
CA THR A 14 -1.12 -74.29 -21.62
C THR A 14 -1.13 -72.86 -22.18
N TYR A 15 -1.79 -72.63 -23.33
CA TYR A 15 -1.95 -71.30 -23.92
C TYR A 15 -2.80 -70.38 -23.02
N VAL A 16 -3.89 -70.88 -22.45
CA VAL A 16 -4.73 -70.12 -21.51
C VAL A 16 -3.96 -69.77 -20.22
N VAL A 17 -3.19 -70.70 -19.66
CA VAL A 17 -2.37 -70.44 -18.46
C VAL A 17 -1.22 -69.47 -18.77
N ALA A 18 -0.56 -69.61 -19.92
CA ALA A 18 0.50 -68.71 -20.36
C ALA A 18 -0.02 -67.29 -20.62
N SER A 19 -1.15 -67.16 -21.32
CA SER A 19 -1.79 -65.86 -21.58
C SER A 19 -2.30 -65.19 -20.29
N THR A 20 -2.88 -65.96 -19.36
CA THR A 20 -3.37 -65.43 -18.08
C THR A 20 -2.22 -64.98 -17.17
N SER A 21 -1.13 -65.75 -17.14
CA SER A 21 0.10 -65.39 -16.43
C SER A 21 0.75 -64.15 -17.05
N TYR A 22 0.79 -64.07 -18.38
CA TYR A 22 1.30 -62.91 -19.11
C TYR A 22 0.49 -61.63 -18.82
N LEU A 23 -0.84 -61.72 -18.79
CA LEU A 23 -1.73 -60.61 -18.45
C LEU A 23 -1.58 -60.19 -16.98
N SER A 24 -1.43 -61.14 -16.06
CA SER A 24 -1.22 -60.84 -14.63
C SER A 24 0.12 -60.15 -14.39
N VAL A 25 1.21 -60.63 -15.02
CA VAL A 25 2.52 -59.97 -14.96
C VAL A 25 2.45 -58.56 -15.55
N ARG A 26 1.75 -58.36 -16.67
CA ARG A 26 1.54 -57.01 -17.24
C ARG A 26 0.74 -56.10 -16.30
N LYS A 27 -0.31 -56.60 -15.65
CA LYS A 27 -1.09 -55.82 -14.67
C LYS A 27 -0.26 -55.40 -13.47
N VAL A 28 0.48 -56.32 -12.86
CA VAL A 28 1.36 -56.02 -11.72
C VAL A 28 2.45 -55.03 -12.13
N ARG A 29 3.04 -55.22 -13.29
CA ARG A 29 4.08 -54.34 -13.84
C ARG A 29 3.55 -52.92 -14.09
N ASN A 30 2.37 -52.79 -14.69
CA ASN A 30 1.73 -51.49 -14.91
C ASN A 30 1.36 -50.81 -13.58
N ALA A 31 0.90 -51.58 -12.58
CA ALA A 31 0.64 -51.05 -11.24
C ALA A 31 1.91 -50.55 -10.56
N GLN A 32 3.03 -51.28 -10.69
CA GLN A 32 4.34 -50.86 -10.18
C GLN A 32 4.87 -49.60 -10.86
N LEU A 33 4.72 -49.48 -12.19
CA LEU A 33 5.08 -48.27 -12.92
C LEU A 33 4.23 -47.08 -12.49
N ARG A 34 2.92 -47.26 -12.29
CA ARG A 34 2.04 -46.21 -11.80
C ARG A 34 2.43 -45.74 -10.40
N ASN A 35 2.73 -46.66 -9.48
CA ASN A 35 3.22 -46.31 -8.15
C ASN A 35 4.58 -45.60 -8.20
N SER A 36 5.46 -46.01 -9.12
CA SER A 36 6.75 -45.35 -9.35
C SER A 36 6.59 -43.94 -9.92
N ALA A 37 5.66 -43.73 -10.85
CA ALA A 37 5.31 -42.42 -11.39
C ALA A 37 4.70 -41.51 -10.29
N LYS A 38 3.84 -42.06 -9.43
CA LYS A 38 3.31 -41.34 -8.27
C LYS A 38 4.41 -40.88 -7.31
N ALA A 39 5.31 -41.78 -6.92
CA ALA A 39 6.45 -41.44 -6.07
C ALA A 39 7.36 -40.40 -6.73
N ALA A 40 7.58 -40.47 -8.04
CA ALA A 40 8.34 -39.46 -8.78
C ALA A 40 7.64 -38.08 -8.78
N ALA A 41 6.32 -38.05 -8.92
CA ALA A 41 5.54 -36.81 -8.83
C ALA A 41 5.61 -36.18 -7.43
N GLU A 42 5.52 -36.99 -6.37
CA GLU A 42 5.65 -36.53 -4.98
C GLU A 42 7.05 -35.98 -4.68
N THR A 43 8.11 -36.67 -5.13
CA THR A 43 9.49 -36.14 -5.07
C THR A 43 9.60 -34.84 -5.85
N GLY A 44 8.99 -34.76 -7.04
CA GLY A 44 8.92 -33.54 -7.84
C GLY A 44 8.29 -32.38 -7.07
N LEU A 45 7.17 -32.59 -6.37
CA LEU A 45 6.52 -31.56 -5.56
C LEU A 45 7.41 -31.09 -4.41
N SER A 46 8.08 -31.99 -3.70
CA SER A 46 9.02 -31.62 -2.63
C SER A 46 10.20 -30.82 -3.15
N VAL A 47 10.80 -31.23 -4.28
CA VAL A 47 11.88 -30.48 -4.95
C VAL A 47 11.37 -29.12 -5.44
N GLY A 48 10.17 -29.10 -6.01
CA GLY A 48 9.52 -27.89 -6.51
C GLY A 48 9.30 -26.85 -5.41
N LEU A 49 8.76 -27.29 -4.27
CA LEU A 49 8.57 -26.44 -3.09
C LEU A 49 9.91 -25.99 -2.50
N SER A 50 10.88 -26.90 -2.37
CA SER A 50 12.22 -26.56 -1.90
C SER A 50 12.89 -25.51 -2.79
N ARG A 51 12.68 -25.57 -4.11
CA ARG A 51 13.20 -24.57 -5.05
C ARG A 51 12.56 -23.20 -4.82
N MET A 52 11.25 -23.13 -4.60
CA MET A 52 10.53 -21.88 -4.27
C MET A 52 11.04 -21.20 -3.01
N CYS A 53 11.57 -22.00 -2.07
CA CYS A 53 12.21 -21.54 -0.84
C CYS A 53 13.70 -21.18 -1.02
N SER A 54 14.21 -21.11 -2.24
CA SER A 54 15.59 -20.74 -2.55
C SER A 54 15.65 -19.52 -3.48
N SER A 55 16.80 -18.85 -3.52
CA SER A 55 17.07 -17.74 -4.44
C SER A 55 17.02 -18.12 -5.93
N SER A 56 17.00 -19.42 -6.22
CA SER A 56 17.17 -19.97 -7.56
C SER A 56 15.85 -20.37 -8.24
N TRP A 57 14.72 -20.01 -7.64
CA TRP A 57 13.40 -20.20 -8.22
C TRP A 57 13.20 -19.29 -9.44
N GLY A 58 12.86 -19.88 -10.59
CA GLY A 58 12.61 -19.15 -11.83
C GLY A 58 11.25 -18.44 -11.89
N GLY A 59 10.42 -18.57 -10.84
CA GLY A 59 9.10 -17.94 -10.77
C GLY A 59 7.98 -18.70 -11.48
N ILE A 60 6.82 -18.05 -11.57
CA ILE A 60 5.62 -18.55 -12.25
C ILE A 60 5.91 -18.73 -13.74
N GLY A 61 5.44 -19.83 -14.31
CA GLY A 61 5.71 -20.22 -15.70
C GLY A 61 7.05 -20.92 -15.92
N SER A 62 7.95 -20.91 -14.94
CA SER A 62 9.18 -21.71 -15.00
C SER A 62 8.89 -23.21 -14.85
N ARG A 63 9.82 -24.04 -15.34
CA ARG A 63 9.75 -25.49 -15.23
C ARG A 63 11.04 -26.06 -14.67
N ILE A 64 10.91 -27.16 -13.93
CA ILE A 64 12.04 -27.91 -13.38
C ILE A 64 11.88 -29.35 -13.78
N THR A 65 12.91 -29.92 -14.39
CA THR A 65 12.97 -31.35 -14.68
C THR A 65 14.06 -31.98 -13.83
N GLY A 66 13.80 -33.18 -13.32
CA GLY A 66 14.79 -33.94 -12.59
C GLY A 66 14.60 -35.44 -12.77
N SER A 67 15.62 -36.20 -12.38
CA SER A 67 15.59 -37.67 -12.37
C SER A 67 15.59 -38.16 -10.92
N CYS A 68 14.80 -39.19 -10.66
CA CYS A 68 14.79 -39.92 -9.37
C CYS A 68 15.39 -41.32 -9.52
N GLY A 69 16.23 -41.53 -10.54
CA GLY A 69 16.84 -42.80 -10.91
C GLY A 69 16.81 -43.04 -12.43
N GLU A 70 17.43 -44.12 -12.89
CA GLU A 70 17.64 -44.40 -14.33
C GLU A 70 16.35 -44.46 -15.17
N ASN A 71 15.23 -44.89 -14.55
CA ASN A 71 13.96 -45.09 -15.24
C ASN A 71 12.80 -44.25 -14.69
N ARG A 72 13.12 -43.18 -13.96
CA ARG A 72 12.15 -42.31 -13.30
C ARG A 72 12.56 -40.85 -13.40
N GLY A 73 11.63 -40.00 -13.74
CA GLY A 73 11.83 -38.56 -13.77
C GLY A 73 10.59 -37.80 -13.37
N PHE A 74 10.76 -36.50 -13.15
CA PHE A 74 9.67 -35.59 -12.87
C PHE A 74 9.83 -34.29 -13.66
N GLU A 75 8.70 -33.64 -13.89
CA GLU A 75 8.62 -32.28 -14.43
C GLU A 75 7.69 -31.48 -13.52
N VAL A 76 8.16 -30.35 -13.00
CA VAL A 76 7.39 -29.43 -12.16
C VAL A 76 7.14 -28.15 -12.94
N SER A 77 5.92 -27.63 -12.86
CA SER A 77 5.56 -26.30 -13.34
C SER A 77 4.87 -25.48 -12.23
N TYR A 78 4.98 -24.16 -12.34
CA TYR A 78 4.39 -23.22 -11.39
C TYR A 78 3.32 -22.36 -12.07
N GLU A 79 2.12 -22.35 -11.52
CA GLU A 79 0.99 -21.57 -11.99
C GLU A 79 0.55 -20.56 -10.93
N HIS A 80 0.09 -19.40 -11.39
CA HIS A 80 -0.41 -18.36 -10.51
C HIS A 80 -1.77 -18.72 -9.92
N GLY A 81 -1.94 -18.45 -8.63
CA GLY A 81 -3.23 -18.54 -7.95
C GLY A 81 -3.61 -19.96 -7.58
N ASP A 82 -4.90 -20.13 -7.32
CA ASP A 82 -5.52 -21.36 -6.87
C ASP A 82 -6.76 -21.63 -7.75
N PRO A 83 -6.76 -22.70 -8.55
CA PRO A 83 -7.84 -22.96 -9.51
C PRO A 83 -9.18 -23.28 -8.85
N ALA A 84 -9.20 -23.61 -7.55
CA ALA A 84 -10.43 -23.89 -6.81
C ALA A 84 -10.99 -22.64 -6.09
N VAL A 85 -10.37 -21.46 -6.23
CA VAL A 85 -10.86 -20.19 -5.68
C VAL A 85 -11.39 -19.32 -6.81
N GLY A 86 -12.70 -19.05 -6.81
CA GLY A 86 -13.34 -18.11 -7.74
C GLY A 86 -13.59 -16.72 -7.11
N PRO A 87 -14.04 -15.74 -7.91
CA PRO A 87 -14.28 -14.35 -7.48
C PRO A 87 -15.26 -14.19 -6.30
N GLU A 88 -16.18 -15.14 -6.11
CA GLU A 88 -17.17 -15.12 -5.03
C GLU A 88 -16.65 -15.77 -3.74
N SER A 89 -15.46 -16.38 -3.77
CA SER A 89 -14.87 -17.03 -2.60
C SER A 89 -14.37 -16.00 -1.58
N PRO A 90 -14.55 -16.22 -0.27
CA PRO A 90 -13.92 -15.38 0.76
C PRO A 90 -12.39 -15.39 0.66
N GLU A 91 -11.80 -16.45 0.10
CA GLU A 91 -10.35 -16.59 -0.11
C GLU A 91 -9.85 -15.89 -1.39
N TRP A 92 -10.73 -15.21 -2.15
CA TRP A 92 -10.34 -14.54 -3.39
C TRP A 92 -9.25 -13.48 -3.17
N ALA A 93 -9.24 -12.83 -2.00
CA ALA A 93 -8.21 -11.86 -1.62
C ALA A 93 -6.81 -12.50 -1.47
N ASP A 94 -6.72 -13.81 -1.25
CA ASP A 94 -5.46 -14.55 -1.10
C ASP A 94 -4.89 -15.07 -2.43
N LEU A 95 -5.69 -15.07 -3.50
CA LEU A 95 -5.25 -15.45 -4.86
C LEU A 95 -3.89 -14.85 -5.26
N PRO A 96 -3.60 -13.55 -5.01
CA PRO A 96 -2.34 -12.92 -5.43
C PRO A 96 -1.12 -13.54 -4.77
N TYR A 97 -1.32 -14.17 -3.62
CA TYR A 97 -0.30 -14.74 -2.75
C TYR A 97 -0.19 -16.27 -2.91
N ARG A 98 -1.05 -16.89 -3.70
CA ARG A 98 -1.07 -18.34 -3.92
C ARG A 98 -0.37 -18.74 -5.21
N VAL A 99 0.28 -19.90 -5.16
CA VAL A 99 0.92 -20.55 -6.31
C VAL A 99 0.50 -22.01 -6.32
N THR A 100 0.08 -22.48 -7.49
CA THR A 100 -0.18 -23.90 -7.74
C THR A 100 1.07 -24.54 -8.33
N ILE A 101 1.66 -25.47 -7.59
CA ILE A 101 2.77 -26.31 -8.04
C ILE A 101 2.16 -27.55 -8.69
N ARG A 102 2.45 -27.81 -9.97
CA ARG A 102 2.05 -29.06 -10.63
C ARG A 102 3.28 -29.91 -10.86
N ALA A 103 3.23 -31.17 -10.46
CA ALA A 103 4.27 -32.14 -10.77
C ALA A 103 3.71 -33.28 -11.62
N VAL A 104 4.45 -33.62 -12.66
CA VAL A 104 4.21 -34.74 -13.56
C VAL A 104 5.34 -35.74 -13.36
N GLY A 105 5.05 -36.85 -12.68
CA GLY A 105 5.98 -37.96 -12.52
C GLY A 105 5.89 -38.90 -13.71
N LYS A 106 7.04 -39.34 -14.22
CA LYS A 106 7.19 -40.24 -15.37
C LYS A 106 8.01 -41.45 -14.94
N ALA A 107 7.53 -42.66 -15.24
CA ALA A 107 8.28 -43.90 -15.04
C ALA A 107 8.18 -44.79 -16.29
N TRP A 108 9.29 -45.32 -16.75
CA TRP A 108 9.36 -46.15 -17.95
C TRP A 108 10.07 -47.48 -17.70
N HIS A 109 9.99 -48.40 -18.66
CA HIS A 109 10.75 -49.65 -18.60
C HIS A 109 12.15 -49.48 -19.21
N PRO A 110 13.15 -50.22 -18.71
CA PRO A 110 14.46 -50.28 -19.36
C PRO A 110 14.31 -50.72 -20.82
N GLY A 111 14.76 -49.88 -21.75
CA GLY A 111 14.66 -50.13 -23.20
C GLY A 111 13.35 -49.67 -23.87
N GLU A 112 12.37 -49.15 -23.13
CA GLU A 112 11.10 -48.61 -23.67
C GLU A 112 10.81 -47.21 -23.09
N SER A 113 11.69 -46.23 -23.38
CA SER A 113 11.56 -44.84 -22.92
C SER A 113 10.34 -44.10 -23.51
N ASP A 114 9.83 -44.58 -24.64
CA ASP A 114 8.90 -43.82 -25.49
C ASP A 114 7.44 -43.96 -25.01
N ARG A 115 7.19 -44.78 -24.00
CA ARG A 115 5.86 -45.06 -23.43
C ARG A 115 5.88 -45.01 -21.90
N PRO A 116 6.11 -43.84 -21.28
CA PRO A 116 6.13 -43.73 -19.84
C PRO A 116 4.73 -43.88 -19.24
N SER A 117 4.65 -44.49 -18.06
CA SER A 117 3.54 -44.29 -17.15
C SER A 117 3.65 -42.90 -16.53
N VAL A 118 2.56 -42.14 -16.57
CA VAL A 118 2.49 -40.76 -16.09
C VAL A 118 1.54 -40.66 -14.91
N TYR A 119 1.90 -39.85 -13.92
CA TYR A 119 1.02 -39.47 -12.81
C TYR A 119 1.17 -37.98 -12.54
N GLN A 120 0.05 -37.27 -12.43
CA GLN A 120 0.04 -35.85 -12.10
C GLN A 120 -0.42 -35.64 -10.66
N LYS A 121 0.17 -34.67 -9.98
CA LYS A 121 -0.26 -34.21 -8.65
C LYS A 121 -0.03 -32.71 -8.53
N SER A 122 -0.84 -32.01 -7.74
CA SER A 122 -0.70 -30.56 -7.60
C SER A 122 -0.87 -30.11 -6.15
N TRP A 123 -0.08 -29.14 -5.73
CA TRP A 123 -0.14 -28.51 -4.41
C TRP A 123 -0.40 -27.02 -4.55
N VAL A 124 -1.26 -26.47 -3.71
CA VAL A 124 -1.44 -25.03 -3.56
C VAL A 124 -0.67 -24.57 -2.33
N VAL A 125 0.21 -23.60 -2.54
CA VAL A 125 0.99 -22.96 -1.48
C VAL A 125 0.73 -21.46 -1.44
N GLN A 126 0.87 -20.86 -0.27
CA GLN A 126 0.62 -19.44 -0.02
C GLN A 126 1.87 -18.75 0.52
N LEU A 127 2.17 -17.55 0.01
CA LEU A 127 3.27 -16.74 0.50
C LEU A 127 3.02 -16.34 1.95
N VAL A 128 4.06 -16.48 2.78
CA VAL A 128 4.13 -15.93 4.13
C VAL A 128 5.09 -14.74 4.11
N PRO A 129 4.61 -13.48 4.09
CA PRO A 129 5.48 -12.32 4.08
C PRO A 129 6.36 -12.22 5.33
N ARG A 130 7.68 -12.14 5.12
CA ARG A 130 8.68 -12.03 6.20
C ARG A 130 9.52 -10.76 6.12
N ALA A 131 9.57 -10.12 4.95
CA ALA A 131 10.24 -8.84 4.70
C ALA A 131 9.60 -8.10 3.50
N VAL A 132 9.83 -6.79 3.42
CA VAL A 132 9.50 -5.93 2.27
C VAL A 132 10.77 -5.40 1.63
N ALA A 133 10.67 -4.96 0.37
CA ALA A 133 11.79 -4.36 -0.33
C ALA A 133 12.33 -3.11 0.39
N ALA A 134 13.58 -2.78 0.11
CA ALA A 134 14.29 -1.70 0.80
C ALA A 134 13.67 -0.32 0.52
N GLU A 135 13.32 0.35 1.60
CA GLU A 135 12.81 1.72 1.60
C GLU A 135 13.88 2.76 1.21
N PRO A 136 13.48 3.99 0.86
CA PRO A 136 14.40 5.12 0.85
C PRO A 136 15.09 5.29 2.21
N SER A 137 16.35 5.75 2.19
CA SER A 137 17.23 5.88 3.35
C SER A 137 16.60 6.67 4.51
N ASP A 138 15.89 7.76 4.22
CA ASP A 138 15.22 8.61 5.20
C ASP A 138 13.78 8.20 5.53
N TRP A 139 13.26 7.11 4.98
CA TRP A 139 11.85 6.73 5.09
C TRP A 139 11.36 6.65 6.53
N PHE A 140 12.13 6.01 7.42
CA PHE A 140 11.80 5.90 8.83
C PHE A 140 11.68 7.27 9.52
N ASN A 141 12.58 8.20 9.18
CA ASN A 141 12.56 9.56 9.73
C ASN A 141 11.35 10.35 9.19
N ILE A 142 11.09 10.31 7.88
CA ILE A 142 9.94 10.97 7.23
C ILE A 142 8.63 10.45 7.83
N MET A 143 8.50 9.13 7.94
CA MET A 143 7.35 8.46 8.56
C MET A 143 7.26 8.69 10.07
N GLY A 144 8.19 9.40 10.71
CA GLY A 144 8.08 9.84 12.09
C GLY A 144 7.17 11.06 12.29
N TYR A 145 6.75 11.73 11.21
CA TYR A 145 5.99 12.98 11.24
C TYR A 145 4.61 12.83 10.59
N THR A 146 3.66 13.68 10.98
CA THR A 146 2.40 13.88 10.26
C THR A 146 2.64 14.68 8.98
N PHE A 147 3.46 15.73 9.07
CA PHE A 147 3.94 16.52 7.93
C PHE A 147 5.47 16.58 7.95
N TYR A 148 6.10 16.22 6.85
CA TYR A 148 7.55 16.33 6.67
C TYR A 148 7.88 17.14 5.42
N GLN A 149 8.61 18.23 5.61
CA GLN A 149 9.07 19.05 4.49
C GLN A 149 10.35 18.48 3.87
N THR A 150 10.35 18.27 2.55
CA THR A 150 11.44 17.63 1.80
C THR A 150 12.36 18.61 1.06
N ALA A 151 12.09 19.91 1.12
CA ALA A 151 12.89 20.96 0.50
C ALA A 151 13.00 22.21 1.39
N ILE A 152 14.03 23.04 1.17
CA ILE A 152 14.16 24.37 1.79
C ILE A 152 13.31 25.35 0.97
N THR A 153 12.04 25.50 1.35
CA THR A 153 11.12 26.45 0.71
C THR A 153 10.12 26.97 1.74
N ASP A 154 9.60 28.18 1.53
CA ASP A 154 8.64 28.76 2.47
C ASP A 154 7.32 27.96 2.54
N SER A 155 6.80 27.81 3.76
CA SER A 155 5.47 27.26 4.03
C SER A 155 4.62 28.27 4.80
N TRP A 156 3.31 28.25 4.56
CA TRP A 156 2.37 29.09 5.30
C TRP A 156 1.04 28.40 5.52
N VAL A 157 0.44 28.71 6.66
CA VAL A 157 -0.85 28.16 7.04
C VAL A 157 -1.77 29.26 7.53
N ASN A 158 -2.81 29.57 6.75
CA ASN A 158 -3.88 30.47 7.20
C ASN A 158 -4.95 29.71 8.00
N ILE A 159 -5.64 30.44 8.87
CA ILE A 159 -6.78 29.94 9.65
C ILE A 159 -8.08 30.02 8.85
N PRO A 160 -9.10 29.21 9.18
CA PRO A 160 -9.12 28.10 10.13
C PRO A 160 -8.63 26.79 9.48
N SER A 161 -7.53 26.26 10.00
CA SER A 161 -6.94 24.98 9.60
C SER A 161 -6.37 24.30 10.82
N GLN A 162 -6.18 22.98 10.76
CA GLN A 162 -5.64 22.20 11.86
C GLN A 162 -4.71 21.10 11.37
N ILE A 163 -3.52 21.06 11.94
CA ILE A 163 -2.47 20.09 11.66
C ILE A 163 -2.08 19.44 13.00
N ILE A 164 -2.36 18.16 13.13
CA ILE A 164 -2.24 17.40 14.37
C ILE A 164 -1.00 16.50 14.31
N GLY A 165 -0.29 16.38 15.42
CA GLY A 165 0.90 15.53 15.54
C GLY A 165 2.21 16.24 15.17
N LYS A 166 3.28 15.44 15.07
CA LYS A 166 4.65 15.91 14.90
C LYS A 166 4.84 16.49 13.49
N CYS A 167 5.35 17.72 13.36
CA CYS A 167 5.62 18.31 12.05
C CYS A 167 7.07 18.77 11.91
N ARG A 168 7.62 18.61 10.70
CA ARG A 168 8.97 19.02 10.34
C ARG A 168 8.94 20.01 9.19
N PHE A 169 9.51 21.19 9.41
CA PHE A 169 9.76 22.19 8.38
C PHE A 169 11.28 22.38 8.22
N GLN A 170 11.75 22.49 6.99
CA GLN A 170 13.16 22.69 6.64
C GLN A 170 13.49 24.17 6.42
N ASP A 171 12.48 25.04 6.42
CA ASP A 171 12.63 26.48 6.18
C ASP A 171 11.60 27.28 6.99
N THR A 172 11.23 28.47 6.52
CA THR A 172 10.26 29.35 7.17
C THR A 172 8.86 28.74 7.24
N LEU A 173 8.19 28.95 8.38
CA LEU A 173 6.78 28.67 8.58
C LEU A 173 6.06 29.93 9.05
N ALA A 174 5.24 30.51 8.17
CA ALA A 174 4.39 31.64 8.52
C ALA A 174 3.01 31.17 9.02
N VAL A 175 2.56 31.70 10.17
CA VAL A 175 1.28 31.34 10.77
C VAL A 175 0.29 32.48 10.60
N ALA A 176 -0.81 32.20 9.88
CA ALA A 176 -1.82 33.18 9.50
C ALA A 176 -1.19 34.49 8.96
N PRO A 177 -0.38 34.43 7.88
CA PRO A 177 0.28 35.63 7.37
C PRO A 177 -0.68 36.64 6.75
N ASN A 178 -1.82 36.19 6.21
CA ASN A 178 -2.73 37.06 5.47
C ASN A 178 -3.80 37.70 6.35
N TYR A 179 -4.38 36.96 7.28
CA TYR A 179 -5.35 37.47 8.24
C TYR A 179 -5.50 36.52 9.45
N PRO A 180 -6.00 37.03 10.57
CA PRO A 180 -5.90 38.42 11.02
C PRO A 180 -4.45 38.93 11.00
N THR A 181 -4.21 40.23 11.11
CA THR A 181 -2.85 40.80 11.24
C THR A 181 -2.63 41.42 12.62
N LYS A 182 -1.36 41.51 13.08
CA LYS A 182 -0.92 42.10 14.37
C LYS A 182 -1.75 41.70 15.60
N ASP A 183 -2.45 42.65 16.24
CA ASP A 183 -3.12 42.46 17.54
C ASP A 183 -4.35 41.56 17.45
N PRO A 184 -5.22 41.69 16.44
CA PRO A 184 -6.24 40.68 16.16
C PRO A 184 -5.66 39.27 16.01
N ARG A 185 -4.47 39.14 15.39
CA ARG A 185 -3.80 37.83 15.23
C ARG A 185 -3.33 37.27 16.55
N ARG A 186 -2.67 38.09 17.36
CA ARG A 186 -2.23 37.70 18.72
C ARG A 186 -3.42 37.27 19.57
N THR A 187 -4.48 38.09 19.61
CA THR A 187 -5.69 37.81 20.41
C THR A 187 -6.38 36.54 19.95
N TYR A 188 -6.60 36.39 18.63
CA TYR A 188 -7.22 35.19 18.07
C TYR A 188 -6.46 33.92 18.48
N MET A 189 -5.15 33.90 18.27
CA MET A 189 -4.31 32.74 18.58
C MET A 189 -4.22 32.44 20.09
N SER A 190 -4.15 33.48 20.93
CA SER A 190 -4.13 33.34 22.39
C SER A 190 -5.45 32.75 22.90
N ASP A 191 -6.56 33.26 22.38
CA ASP A 191 -7.90 32.81 22.76
C ASP A 191 -8.16 31.36 22.30
N LEU A 192 -7.62 30.91 21.15
CA LEU A 192 -7.69 29.48 20.76
C LEU A 192 -7.07 28.56 21.82
N TYR A 193 -5.95 28.98 22.44
CA TYR A 193 -5.35 28.22 23.53
C TYR A 193 -6.18 28.33 24.82
N ALA A 194 -6.66 29.53 25.17
CA ALA A 194 -7.49 29.75 26.35
C ALA A 194 -8.78 28.91 26.29
N MET A 195 -9.43 28.84 25.12
CA MET A 195 -10.58 27.98 24.86
C MET A 195 -10.27 26.51 25.20
N LYS A 196 -9.16 25.97 24.69
CA LYS A 196 -8.70 24.61 25.03
C LYS A 196 -8.43 24.45 26.53
N SER A 197 -7.85 25.45 27.17
CA SER A 197 -7.52 25.39 28.60
C SER A 197 -8.77 25.34 29.48
N ASP A 198 -9.85 25.98 29.02
CA ASP A 198 -11.10 26.11 29.76
C ASP A 198 -12.13 25.04 29.37
N GLY A 199 -11.71 23.99 28.66
CA GLY A 199 -12.54 22.82 28.34
C GLY A 199 -13.38 22.93 27.07
N TYR A 200 -13.20 23.98 26.27
CA TYR A 200 -13.79 24.07 24.93
C TYR A 200 -12.95 23.28 23.89
N GLY A 201 -13.44 23.21 22.66
CA GLY A 201 -12.75 22.53 21.56
C GLY A 201 -11.33 23.09 21.31
N ASP A 202 -10.38 22.20 21.01
CA ASP A 202 -9.02 22.59 20.61
C ASP A 202 -8.97 22.82 19.09
N TRP A 203 -9.15 24.07 18.68
CA TRP A 203 -9.11 24.51 17.27
C TRP A 203 -7.81 25.23 16.89
N ARG A 204 -6.73 25.03 17.67
CA ARG A 204 -5.41 25.56 17.32
C ARG A 204 -4.93 24.98 15.99
N THR A 205 -4.20 25.82 15.24
CA THR A 205 -3.62 25.45 13.94
C THR A 205 -2.67 24.27 14.02
N PHE A 206 -1.84 24.22 15.07
CA PHE A 206 -0.93 23.11 15.31
C PHE A 206 -1.25 22.44 16.64
N ARG A 207 -1.37 21.11 16.63
CA ARG A 207 -1.64 20.26 17.80
C ARG A 207 -0.59 19.16 17.90
N GLY A 208 0.65 19.57 18.15
CA GLY A 208 1.79 18.67 18.30
C GLY A 208 3.10 19.44 18.22
N PRO A 209 4.24 18.79 18.51
CA PRO A 209 5.54 19.45 18.46
C PRO A 209 5.95 19.78 17.02
N LEU A 210 6.52 20.97 16.85
CA LEU A 210 7.10 21.45 15.60
C LEU A 210 8.61 21.40 15.66
N TYR A 211 9.24 21.00 14.55
CA TYR A 211 10.69 20.94 14.39
C TYR A 211 11.09 21.82 13.22
N LEU A 212 11.82 22.90 13.49
CA LEU A 212 12.09 23.95 12.51
C LEU A 212 13.43 24.67 12.77
N PRO A 213 14.10 25.17 11.73
CA PRO A 213 15.34 25.92 11.88
C PRO A 213 15.05 27.32 12.44
N TYR A 214 15.56 27.63 13.64
CA TYR A 214 15.26 28.90 14.34
C TYR A 214 15.82 30.10 13.59
N THR A 215 16.98 29.91 12.97
CA THR A 215 17.67 30.94 12.18
C THR A 215 16.88 31.39 10.95
N ALA A 216 15.93 30.59 10.47
CA ALA A 216 15.07 30.95 9.34
C ALA A 216 13.76 31.63 9.78
N GLN A 217 13.37 31.54 11.06
CA GLN A 217 12.06 32.02 11.48
C GLN A 217 12.04 33.50 11.83
N SER A 218 10.89 34.13 11.60
CA SER A 218 10.60 35.44 12.16
C SER A 218 10.32 35.34 13.66
N SER A 219 10.73 36.37 14.42
CA SER A 219 10.39 36.47 15.86
C SER A 219 8.88 36.56 16.09
N VAL A 220 8.12 37.05 15.11
CA VAL A 220 6.67 37.18 15.18
C VAL A 220 6.00 35.81 15.10
N ASP A 221 6.39 34.96 14.15
CA ASP A 221 5.81 33.62 14.00
C ASP A 221 6.21 32.71 15.16
N LEU A 222 7.45 32.81 15.65
CA LEU A 222 7.88 32.11 16.86
C LEU A 222 7.05 32.50 18.08
N ASP A 223 6.77 33.80 18.29
CA ASP A 223 5.92 34.26 19.39
C ASP A 223 4.47 33.77 19.26
N LEU A 224 3.91 33.73 18.05
CA LEU A 224 2.57 33.17 17.82
C LEU A 224 2.52 31.69 18.18
N LEU A 225 3.52 30.90 17.76
CA LEU A 225 3.58 29.47 18.04
C LEU A 225 3.81 29.18 19.53
N VAL A 226 4.81 29.81 20.14
CA VAL A 226 5.27 29.51 21.49
C VAL A 226 4.42 30.19 22.55
N SER A 227 4.17 31.50 22.41
CA SER A 227 3.51 32.30 23.45
C SER A 227 1.99 32.26 23.34
N GLN A 228 1.45 32.35 22.12
CA GLN A 228 -0.01 32.45 21.91
C GLN A 228 -0.65 31.06 21.79
N LEU A 229 -0.22 30.24 20.84
CA LEU A 229 -0.76 28.89 20.63
C LEU A 229 -0.25 27.86 21.65
N ARG A 230 0.82 28.17 22.40
CA ARG A 230 1.48 27.27 23.37
C ARG A 230 1.84 25.92 22.74
N VAL A 231 2.43 25.97 21.55
CA VAL A 231 2.92 24.81 20.81
C VAL A 231 4.40 24.59 21.14
N ALA A 232 4.78 23.34 21.36
CA ALA A 232 6.19 23.00 21.55
C ALA A 232 6.94 23.18 20.22
N VAL A 233 7.88 24.11 20.19
CA VAL A 233 8.75 24.38 19.05
C VAL A 233 10.15 23.94 19.41
N ASN A 234 10.77 23.11 18.59
CA ASN A 234 12.10 22.54 18.79
C ASN A 234 13.01 22.95 17.64
N HIS A 235 14.22 23.39 17.98
CA HIS A 235 15.23 23.68 16.98
C HIS A 235 15.73 22.41 16.32
N LEU A 236 15.73 22.38 14.99
CA LEU A 236 16.42 21.37 14.21
C LEU A 236 16.87 21.97 12.88
N SER A 237 18.19 21.99 12.64
CA SER A 237 18.79 22.50 11.39
C SER A 237 18.26 21.77 10.16
N SER A 238 18.16 22.46 9.03
CA SER A 238 17.65 21.91 7.78
C SER A 238 18.47 20.68 7.33
N SER A 239 17.77 19.62 6.92
CA SER A 239 18.34 18.36 6.46
C SER A 239 17.40 17.76 5.42
N LEU A 240 17.86 17.73 4.17
CA LEU A 240 17.09 17.24 3.03
C LEU A 240 17.16 15.71 2.96
N PRO A 241 16.08 15.03 2.53
CA PRO A 241 16.12 13.60 2.26
C PRO A 241 17.18 13.21 1.24
N GLY A 242 17.64 11.96 1.32
CA GLY A 242 18.48 11.30 0.33
C GLY A 242 17.86 11.31 -1.07
N SER A 243 18.73 11.28 -2.09
CA SER A 243 18.33 11.30 -3.51
C SER A 243 17.61 10.04 -3.97
N ASP A 244 17.57 9.00 -3.14
CA ASP A 244 16.86 7.75 -3.38
C ASP A 244 15.35 7.86 -3.12
N LEU A 245 14.88 8.95 -2.51
CA LEU A 245 13.47 9.33 -2.52
C LEU A 245 13.14 10.09 -3.81
N ALA A 246 12.55 9.41 -4.79
CA ALA A 246 12.20 9.98 -6.09
C ALA A 246 10.86 9.46 -6.63
N ILE A 247 10.19 10.27 -7.45
CA ILE A 247 8.97 9.84 -8.15
C ILE A 247 9.32 8.85 -9.26
N GLU A 248 8.66 7.69 -9.24
CA GLU A 248 8.86 6.64 -10.24
C GLU A 248 8.19 7.02 -11.57
N LYS A 249 8.97 7.11 -12.65
CA LYS A 249 8.46 7.40 -14.00
C LYS A 249 8.14 6.11 -14.75
N ASP A 250 7.12 6.17 -15.62
CA ASP A 250 6.68 5.05 -16.47
C ASP A 250 6.43 3.79 -15.64
N PHE A 251 5.68 3.95 -14.55
CA PHE A 251 5.34 2.85 -13.65
C PHE A 251 4.15 2.06 -14.22
N LEU A 252 4.46 1.09 -15.09
CA LEU A 252 3.47 0.38 -15.92
C LEU A 252 3.16 -1.05 -15.44
N SER A 253 4.00 -1.63 -14.61
CA SER A 253 3.79 -2.96 -14.04
C SER A 253 4.46 -3.12 -12.69
N TYR A 254 4.03 -4.12 -11.93
CA TYR A 254 4.63 -4.50 -10.65
C TYR A 254 4.48 -5.99 -10.38
N GLN A 255 5.27 -6.48 -9.42
CA GLN A 255 5.14 -7.81 -8.84
C GLN A 255 4.98 -7.68 -7.33
N LEU A 256 4.24 -8.60 -6.72
CA LEU A 256 4.13 -8.66 -5.27
C LEU A 256 5.36 -9.30 -4.63
N TYR A 257 5.97 -10.30 -5.27
CA TYR A 257 7.16 -11.01 -4.78
C TYR A 257 8.03 -11.47 -5.96
N PRO A 258 9.35 -11.73 -5.76
CA PRO A 258 10.23 -12.20 -6.82
C PRO A 258 9.69 -13.47 -7.49
N GLY A 259 9.68 -13.48 -8.83
CA GLY A 259 9.15 -14.61 -9.60
C GLY A 259 7.61 -14.72 -9.59
N GLY A 260 6.88 -13.81 -8.93
CA GLY A 260 5.42 -13.78 -8.95
C GLY A 260 4.82 -13.29 -10.28
N LYS A 261 3.48 -13.29 -10.35
CA LYS A 261 2.76 -12.75 -11.52
C LYS A 261 3.09 -11.27 -11.66
N SER A 262 3.39 -10.86 -12.89
CA SER A 262 3.52 -9.45 -13.24
C SER A 262 2.13 -8.88 -13.52
N TYR A 263 1.76 -7.83 -12.79
CA TYR A 263 0.49 -7.13 -12.92
C TYR A 263 0.68 -5.86 -13.73
N SER A 264 -0.18 -5.62 -14.72
CA SER A 264 -0.19 -4.36 -15.46
C SER A 264 -0.93 -3.30 -14.68
N ILE A 265 -0.36 -2.10 -14.58
CA ILE A 265 -0.95 -0.97 -13.87
C ILE A 265 -1.93 -0.27 -14.80
N PRO A 266 -3.23 -0.16 -14.44
CA PRO A 266 -4.20 0.57 -15.25
C PRO A 266 -3.80 2.04 -15.39
N LYS A 267 -3.73 2.49 -16.65
CA LYS A 267 -3.44 3.89 -17.01
C LYS A 267 -4.72 4.70 -16.99
N LEU A 268 -4.72 5.80 -16.24
CA LEU A 268 -5.84 6.71 -16.11
C LEU A 268 -5.79 7.84 -17.16
N GLY A 269 -6.96 8.43 -17.42
CA GLY A 269 -7.09 9.66 -18.20
C GLY A 269 -6.72 10.92 -17.41
N ALA A 270 -7.00 12.09 -17.99
CA ALA A 270 -6.72 13.39 -17.38
C ALA A 270 -7.74 13.82 -16.32
N SER A 271 -8.86 13.10 -16.20
CA SER A 271 -9.89 13.38 -15.20
C SER A 271 -10.59 12.12 -14.68
N LEU A 272 -11.08 12.20 -13.46
CA LEU A 272 -11.97 11.21 -12.82
C LEU A 272 -13.21 11.93 -12.30
N GLN A 273 -14.39 11.38 -12.58
CA GLN A 273 -15.66 11.86 -12.06
C GLN A 273 -16.66 10.69 -12.05
N ASN A 274 -17.51 10.58 -11.02
CA ASN A 274 -18.47 9.48 -10.89
C ASN A 274 -17.82 8.10 -11.08
N THR A 275 -16.62 7.92 -10.51
CA THR A 275 -15.75 6.78 -10.78
C THR A 275 -15.35 6.09 -9.48
N THR A 276 -15.42 4.77 -9.46
CA THR A 276 -14.91 3.94 -8.36
C THR A 276 -13.76 3.08 -8.87
N LEU A 277 -12.57 3.29 -8.32
CA LEU A 277 -11.36 2.53 -8.61
C LEU A 277 -11.06 1.60 -7.43
N MET A 278 -11.04 0.29 -7.68
CA MET A 278 -10.89 -0.75 -6.66
C MET A 278 -9.82 -1.76 -7.05
N PRO A 279 -9.13 -2.37 -6.08
CA PRO A 279 -8.22 -3.48 -6.36
C PRO A 279 -8.98 -4.70 -6.88
N ASN A 280 -8.31 -5.51 -7.68
CA ASN A 280 -8.81 -6.79 -8.16
C ASN A 280 -7.73 -7.85 -7.92
N ALA A 281 -8.04 -8.91 -7.19
CA ALA A 281 -7.06 -9.93 -6.83
C ALA A 281 -6.37 -10.59 -8.04
N ALA A 282 -7.08 -10.78 -9.15
CA ALA A 282 -6.52 -11.40 -10.35
C ALA A 282 -5.60 -10.45 -11.12
N ASP A 283 -5.97 -9.18 -11.27
CA ASP A 283 -5.34 -8.28 -12.25
C ASP A 283 -4.59 -7.09 -11.64
N ASN A 284 -5.05 -6.57 -10.50
CA ASN A 284 -4.44 -5.44 -9.82
C ASN A 284 -4.67 -5.54 -8.30
N PRO A 285 -4.06 -6.54 -7.62
CA PRO A 285 -4.34 -6.82 -6.22
C PRO A 285 -3.95 -5.69 -5.28
N ALA A 286 -2.94 -4.91 -5.64
CA ALA A 286 -2.46 -3.81 -4.84
C ALA A 286 -3.18 -2.47 -5.12
N GLY A 287 -4.12 -2.45 -6.07
CA GLY A 287 -4.90 -1.27 -6.41
C GLY A 287 -4.03 -0.10 -6.87
N ILE A 288 -2.97 -0.36 -7.64
CA ILE A 288 -2.10 0.71 -8.15
C ILE A 288 -2.73 1.27 -9.42
N PHE A 289 -2.87 2.59 -9.52
CA PHE A 289 -3.38 3.29 -10.69
C PHE A 289 -2.38 4.37 -11.13
N TYR A 290 -2.17 4.51 -12.43
CA TYR A 290 -1.13 5.40 -12.96
C TYR A 290 -1.71 6.49 -13.86
N ALA A 291 -1.45 7.75 -13.49
CA ALA A 291 -1.71 8.92 -14.33
C ALA A 291 -0.38 9.45 -14.90
N PRO A 292 -0.19 9.45 -16.23
CA PRO A 292 1.08 9.84 -16.86
C PRO A 292 1.35 11.36 -16.80
N ALA A 293 0.32 12.15 -16.51
CA ALA A 293 0.33 13.61 -16.48
C ALA A 293 -0.64 14.09 -15.40
N THR A 294 -0.84 15.40 -15.31
CA THR A 294 -1.78 16.01 -14.36
C THR A 294 -3.17 15.40 -14.49
N ILE A 295 -3.77 15.08 -13.35
CA ILE A 295 -5.12 14.52 -13.25
C ILE A 295 -6.02 15.40 -12.39
N THR A 296 -7.27 15.56 -12.83
CA THR A 296 -8.30 16.30 -12.10
C THR A 296 -9.34 15.34 -11.52
N ILE A 297 -9.53 15.39 -10.21
CA ILE A 297 -10.50 14.60 -9.47
C ILE A 297 -11.73 15.47 -9.21
N GLY A 298 -12.79 15.20 -9.96
CA GLY A 298 -14.12 15.80 -9.79
C GLY A 298 -14.97 15.04 -8.78
N SER A 299 -16.28 15.28 -8.78
CA SER A 299 -17.17 14.75 -7.75
C SER A 299 -17.43 13.25 -7.86
N ASN A 300 -17.83 12.65 -6.74
CA ASN A 300 -18.23 11.25 -6.60
C ASN A 300 -17.13 10.28 -7.06
N VAL A 301 -15.92 10.48 -6.55
CA VAL A 301 -14.76 9.62 -6.86
C VAL A 301 -14.35 8.85 -5.62
N SER A 302 -14.29 7.53 -5.73
CA SER A 302 -13.76 6.64 -4.70
C SER A 302 -12.54 5.90 -5.25
N ILE A 303 -11.39 6.03 -4.59
CA ILE A 303 -10.17 5.31 -4.96
C ILE A 303 -9.72 4.49 -3.75
N ARG A 304 -9.71 3.17 -3.91
CA ARG A 304 -9.11 2.24 -2.95
C ARG A 304 -7.81 1.68 -3.54
N GLY A 305 -6.67 2.10 -2.98
CA GLY A 305 -5.35 1.77 -3.49
C GLY A 305 -4.43 2.99 -3.56
N SER A 306 -3.53 2.98 -4.54
CA SER A 306 -2.47 3.97 -4.73
C SER A 306 -2.61 4.69 -6.07
N LEU A 307 -2.73 6.01 -6.04
CA LEU A 307 -2.70 6.86 -7.23
C LEU A 307 -1.28 7.41 -7.45
N PHE A 308 -0.57 6.88 -8.45
CA PHE A 308 0.71 7.41 -8.91
C PHE A 308 0.49 8.37 -10.09
N CYS A 309 0.84 9.63 -9.92
CA CYS A 309 0.65 10.68 -10.91
C CYS A 309 1.98 11.39 -11.20
N ASN A 310 2.47 11.36 -12.44
CA ASN A 310 3.70 12.07 -12.81
C ASN A 310 3.55 13.60 -12.81
N GLY A 311 2.32 14.10 -12.91
CA GLY A 311 1.99 15.52 -12.86
C GLY A 311 1.40 15.95 -11.53
N ASP A 312 0.54 16.96 -11.57
CA ASP A 312 -0.20 17.44 -10.40
C ASP A 312 -1.49 16.62 -10.22
N VAL A 313 -1.94 16.49 -8.98
CA VAL A 313 -3.30 16.04 -8.65
C VAL A 313 -4.11 17.26 -8.26
N ARG A 314 -5.24 17.50 -8.95
CA ARG A 314 -6.15 18.62 -8.68
C ARG A 314 -7.46 18.07 -8.16
N ILE A 315 -7.86 18.47 -6.96
CA ILE A 315 -9.16 18.10 -6.37
C ILE A 315 -10.10 19.29 -6.58
N GLU A 316 -11.15 19.08 -7.38
CA GLU A 316 -12.09 20.09 -7.84
C GLU A 316 -13.55 19.79 -7.49
N GLY A 317 -13.87 18.55 -7.11
CA GLY A 317 -15.23 18.14 -6.77
C GLY A 317 -15.48 17.86 -5.29
N THR A 318 -16.64 17.28 -5.03
CA THR A 318 -17.12 16.89 -3.71
C THR A 318 -17.36 15.38 -3.62
N SER A 319 -17.54 14.85 -2.40
CA SER A 319 -17.74 13.41 -2.19
C SER A 319 -16.59 12.56 -2.76
N ILE A 320 -15.36 12.94 -2.42
CA ILE A 320 -14.13 12.27 -2.84
C ILE A 320 -13.55 11.49 -1.66
N ASP A 321 -13.33 10.18 -1.82
CA ASP A 321 -12.74 9.32 -0.82
C ASP A 321 -11.55 8.56 -1.42
N ILE A 322 -10.35 8.76 -0.88
CA ILE A 322 -9.12 8.11 -1.33
C ILE A 322 -8.49 7.40 -0.15
N ARG A 323 -8.33 6.08 -0.23
CA ARG A 323 -7.78 5.28 0.87
C ARG A 323 -6.77 4.27 0.35
N GLY A 324 -5.67 4.10 1.07
CA GLY A 324 -4.70 3.03 0.80
C GLY A 324 -5.37 1.65 0.79
N GLN A 325 -4.87 0.75 -0.05
CA GLN A 325 -5.28 -0.66 -0.02
C GLN A 325 -4.39 -1.42 0.96
N PRO A 326 -4.94 -2.00 2.04
CA PRO A 326 -4.17 -2.88 2.90
C PRO A 326 -3.78 -4.15 2.13
N LEU A 327 -2.49 -4.43 2.14
CA LEU A 327 -1.88 -5.68 1.74
C LEU A 327 -1.57 -6.51 2.98
N ARG A 328 -1.33 -7.81 2.77
CA ARG A 328 -0.93 -8.73 3.83
C ARG A 328 0.28 -8.18 4.61
N GLY A 329 0.17 -8.13 5.93
CA GLY A 329 1.24 -7.67 6.80
C GLY A 329 2.47 -8.56 6.76
N ILE A 330 3.61 -8.01 7.16
CA ILE A 330 4.74 -8.81 7.66
C ILE A 330 4.44 -9.10 9.13
N GLN A 331 4.74 -10.31 9.64
CA GLN A 331 4.77 -10.73 11.06
C GLN A 331 4.03 -9.83 12.07
N ASP A 332 3.03 -10.38 12.78
CA ASP A 332 2.07 -9.69 13.69
C ASP A 332 0.84 -9.06 12.99
N ASP A 333 0.60 -9.42 11.73
CA ASP A 333 -0.58 -9.08 10.92
C ASP A 333 -0.89 -7.57 10.82
N THR A 334 0.10 -6.72 11.09
CA THR A 334 -0.03 -5.27 10.89
C THR A 334 -0.15 -5.01 9.38
N PRO A 335 -1.26 -4.41 8.89
CA PRO A 335 -1.47 -4.23 7.47
C PRO A 335 -0.36 -3.40 6.83
N LEU A 336 0.14 -3.89 5.69
CA LEU A 336 1.09 -3.17 4.85
C LEU A 336 0.32 -2.26 3.89
N GLU A 337 0.67 -0.99 3.79
CA GLU A 337 0.05 -0.07 2.84
C GLU A 337 1.10 0.69 2.03
N MET A 338 0.84 0.85 0.75
CA MET A 338 1.57 1.78 -0.10
C MET A 338 0.99 3.19 0.04
N PRO A 339 1.70 4.25 -0.39
CA PRO A 339 1.14 5.60 -0.42
C PRO A 339 -0.18 5.66 -1.19
N ALA A 340 -1.16 6.37 -0.62
CA ALA A 340 -2.47 6.57 -1.25
C ALA A 340 -2.36 7.48 -2.47
N ILE A 341 -1.49 8.49 -2.40
CA ILE A 341 -1.18 9.41 -3.51
C ILE A 341 0.32 9.61 -3.59
N VAL A 342 0.87 9.47 -4.79
CA VAL A 342 2.21 9.91 -5.15
C VAL A 342 2.11 10.85 -6.33
N CYS A 343 2.49 12.11 -6.17
CA CYS A 343 2.45 13.06 -7.29
C CYS A 343 3.49 14.17 -7.19
N LYS A 344 3.52 15.05 -8.19
CA LYS A 344 4.30 16.30 -8.11
C LYS A 344 3.68 17.20 -7.06
N SER A 345 2.59 17.91 -7.37
CA SER A 345 1.89 18.75 -6.40
C SER A 345 0.44 18.30 -6.22
N LEU A 346 -0.09 18.49 -5.01
CA LEU A 346 -1.49 18.26 -4.69
C LEU A 346 -2.19 19.60 -4.46
N HIS A 347 -3.16 19.91 -5.31
CA HIS A 347 -3.90 21.17 -5.25
C HIS A 347 -5.36 20.91 -4.93
N PHE A 348 -5.86 21.51 -3.85
CA PHE A 348 -7.29 21.59 -3.55
C PHE A 348 -7.82 22.92 -4.10
N LYS A 349 -8.80 22.84 -5.00
CA LYS A 349 -9.43 24.00 -5.65
C LYS A 349 -10.64 24.50 -4.85
N ASP A 350 -11.21 25.62 -5.29
CA ASP A 350 -12.44 26.17 -4.71
C ASP A 350 -13.56 25.12 -4.77
N GLY A 351 -14.28 24.91 -3.67
CA GLY A 351 -15.36 23.90 -3.61
C GLY A 351 -14.92 22.46 -3.34
N ALA A 352 -13.63 22.18 -3.15
CA ALA A 352 -13.12 20.82 -2.99
C ALA A 352 -13.45 20.18 -1.64
N GLU A 353 -14.20 19.07 -1.62
CA GLU A 353 -14.49 18.27 -0.42
C GLU A 353 -13.93 16.86 -0.58
N CYS A 354 -13.04 16.44 0.33
CA CYS A 354 -12.42 15.12 0.24
C CYS A 354 -11.95 14.56 1.58
N GLN A 355 -11.90 13.23 1.62
CA GLN A 355 -11.27 12.44 2.66
C GLN A 355 -10.15 11.61 2.06
N ILE A 356 -8.93 11.76 2.58
CA ILE A 356 -7.74 11.01 2.14
C ILE A 356 -7.17 10.26 3.34
N GLN A 357 -6.96 8.95 3.21
CA GLN A 357 -6.37 8.10 4.24
C GLN A 357 -5.15 7.35 3.73
N GLY A 358 -4.02 7.49 4.43
CA GLY A 358 -2.74 6.86 4.09
C GLY A 358 -1.60 7.85 3.93
N VAL A 359 -0.53 7.43 3.25
CA VAL A 359 0.63 8.30 3.00
C VAL A 359 0.44 9.08 1.70
N LEU A 360 0.76 10.37 1.72
CA LEU A 360 0.80 11.25 0.56
C LEU A 360 2.25 11.63 0.30
N GLY A 361 2.79 11.19 -0.84
CA GLY A 361 4.14 11.51 -1.28
C GLY A 361 4.14 12.57 -2.37
N LEU A 362 4.47 13.80 -2.00
CA LEU A 362 4.42 14.96 -2.87
C LEU A 362 5.85 15.45 -3.13
N PHE A 363 6.26 15.49 -4.40
CA PHE A 363 7.59 15.97 -4.81
C PHE A 363 7.62 17.47 -5.14
N GLY A 364 6.47 18.11 -5.01
CA GLY A 364 6.21 19.54 -5.06
C GLY A 364 5.37 19.94 -3.86
N GLU A 365 4.45 20.88 -4.05
CA GLU A 365 3.72 21.50 -2.95
C GLU A 365 2.38 20.79 -2.63
N MET A 366 1.99 20.84 -1.37
CA MET A 366 0.59 20.66 -0.98
C MET A 366 -0.04 22.03 -0.85
N LYS A 367 -1.03 22.34 -1.69
CA LYS A 367 -1.67 23.66 -1.73
C LYS A 367 -3.19 23.57 -1.63
N ALA A 368 -3.75 24.17 -0.59
CA ALA A 368 -5.18 24.50 -0.55
C ALA A 368 -5.34 25.93 -1.07
N LEU A 369 -5.98 26.08 -2.24
CA LEU A 369 -6.20 27.39 -2.85
C LEU A 369 -7.28 28.15 -2.11
N LYS A 370 -7.22 29.47 -2.30
CA LYS A 370 -8.26 30.38 -1.83
C LYS A 370 -9.63 29.93 -2.33
N THR A 371 -10.57 29.86 -1.40
CA THR A 371 -11.93 29.39 -1.65
C THR A 371 -12.96 30.39 -1.14
N SER A 372 -14.06 30.50 -1.89
CA SER A 372 -15.23 31.31 -1.56
C SER A 372 -16.24 30.56 -0.71
N THR A 373 -16.17 29.23 -0.69
CA THR A 373 -17.08 28.33 0.01
C THR A 373 -16.29 27.41 0.93
N MET A 374 -16.60 27.39 2.22
CA MET A 374 -15.88 26.53 3.17
C MET A 374 -16.07 25.05 2.82
N THR A 375 -15.01 24.35 2.42
CA THR A 375 -15.07 22.93 2.07
C THR A 375 -14.22 22.06 3.00
N ASN A 376 -14.72 20.86 3.31
CA ASN A 376 -14.08 19.97 4.28
C ASN A 376 -13.02 19.10 3.59
N ILE A 377 -11.76 19.36 3.90
CA ILE A 377 -10.60 18.58 3.46
C ILE A 377 -10.05 17.85 4.69
N ARG A 378 -10.11 16.53 4.69
CA ARG A 378 -9.60 15.70 5.79
C ARG A 378 -8.55 14.72 5.30
N ILE A 379 -7.33 14.86 5.79
CA ILE A 379 -6.23 13.94 5.54
C ILE A 379 -5.90 13.22 6.85
N THR A 380 -6.02 11.90 6.86
CA THR A 380 -5.66 11.04 8.00
C THR A 380 -4.51 10.13 7.61
N GLY A 381 -3.30 10.45 8.06
CA GLY A 381 -2.10 9.73 7.68
C GLY A 381 -0.86 10.59 7.76
N ARG A 382 0.04 10.43 6.80
CA ARG A 382 1.33 11.14 6.78
C ARG A 382 1.53 11.80 5.43
N VAL A 383 2.08 13.00 5.43
CA VAL A 383 2.34 13.78 4.22
C VAL A 383 3.82 14.17 4.20
N PHE A 384 4.46 13.97 3.06
CA PHE A 384 5.71 14.65 2.77
C PHE A 384 5.57 15.48 1.50
N ALA A 385 6.09 16.71 1.53
CA ALA A 385 5.96 17.69 0.47
C ALA A 385 7.12 18.67 0.49
N THR A 386 7.38 19.38 -0.61
CA THR A 386 8.40 20.44 -0.61
C THR A 386 7.94 21.64 0.20
N SER A 387 6.63 21.95 0.21
CA SER A 387 6.02 23.02 1.01
C SER A 387 4.56 22.73 1.34
N LEU A 388 4.08 23.36 2.41
CA LEU A 388 2.66 23.40 2.79
C LEU A 388 2.12 24.81 2.64
N LYS A 389 1.10 24.98 1.82
CA LYS A 389 0.50 26.28 1.51
C LYS A 389 -1.01 26.23 1.67
N ILE A 390 -1.52 26.82 2.74
CA ILE A 390 -2.96 26.95 2.96
C ILE A 390 -3.32 28.42 2.78
N ASP A 391 -3.92 28.73 1.64
CA ASP A 391 -4.27 30.09 1.26
C ASP A 391 -5.47 30.62 2.07
N PRO A 392 -5.67 31.96 2.07
CA PRO A 392 -6.84 32.64 2.59
C PRO A 392 -8.20 32.03 2.24
N LEU A 393 -9.12 32.02 3.19
CA LEU A 393 -10.56 31.89 2.95
C LEU A 393 -11.16 33.27 2.62
N ALA A 394 -11.99 33.33 1.59
CA ALA A 394 -12.88 34.47 1.40
C ALA A 394 -14.15 34.28 2.26
N PRO A 395 -14.70 35.34 2.87
CA PRO A 395 -14.26 36.74 2.84
C PRO A 395 -13.35 37.14 4.03
N TRP A 396 -12.66 36.21 4.70
CA TRP A 396 -11.90 36.53 5.93
C TRP A 396 -10.80 37.57 5.69
N GLU A 397 -10.19 37.56 4.52
CA GLU A 397 -9.15 38.52 4.12
C GLU A 397 -9.64 39.98 4.07
N SER A 398 -10.91 40.21 3.76
CA SER A 398 -11.50 41.56 3.62
C SER A 398 -12.26 41.98 4.87
N PHE A 399 -12.31 41.13 5.89
CA PHE A 399 -12.98 41.41 7.14
C PHE A 399 -12.25 42.49 7.96
N GLY A 400 -13.01 43.37 8.61
CA GLY A 400 -12.50 44.46 9.44
C GLY A 400 -11.97 43.99 10.79
N TRP A 401 -10.89 43.22 10.82
CA TRP A 401 -10.35 42.55 12.03
C TRP A 401 -10.08 43.49 13.22
N TYR A 402 -9.57 44.71 12.96
CA TYR A 402 -9.31 45.68 14.03
C TYR A 402 -10.60 46.26 14.63
N ALA A 403 -11.58 46.60 13.77
CA ALA A 403 -12.88 47.08 14.23
C ALA A 403 -13.61 45.98 15.02
N ALA A 404 -13.52 44.74 14.56
CA ALA A 404 -14.06 43.58 15.25
C ALA A 404 -13.38 43.35 16.61
N LEU A 405 -12.05 43.42 16.68
CA LEU A 405 -11.33 43.30 17.96
C LEU A 405 -11.71 44.42 18.93
N ALA A 406 -11.76 45.67 18.46
CA ALA A 406 -12.13 46.82 19.30
C ALA A 406 -13.56 46.67 19.84
N GLN A 407 -14.49 46.15 19.03
CA GLN A 407 -15.84 45.87 19.47
C GLN A 407 -15.90 44.71 20.47
N PHE A 408 -15.17 43.61 20.21
CA PHE A 408 -15.06 42.50 21.14
C PHE A 408 -14.53 42.95 22.51
N GLN A 409 -13.48 43.79 22.54
CA GLN A 409 -12.91 44.30 23.79
C GLN A 409 -13.90 45.14 24.59
N LYS A 410 -14.78 45.91 23.94
CA LYS A 410 -15.85 46.67 24.62
C LYS A 410 -16.93 45.75 25.21
N GLU A 411 -17.25 44.67 24.50
CA GLU A 411 -18.28 43.72 24.92
C GLU A 411 -17.75 42.71 25.97
N LYS A 412 -16.43 42.46 26.00
CA LYS A 412 -15.79 41.32 26.67
C LYS A 412 -16.25 41.09 28.12
N ASP A 413 -16.32 42.15 28.92
CA ASP A 413 -16.66 42.05 30.35
C ASP A 413 -18.10 41.60 30.59
N GLY A 414 -18.99 41.79 29.60
CA GLY A 414 -20.38 41.32 29.64
C GLY A 414 -20.61 39.98 28.95
N LEU A 415 -19.61 39.42 28.25
CA LEU A 415 -19.75 38.15 27.54
C LEU A 415 -19.65 36.97 28.50
N THR A 416 -20.55 36.00 28.34
CA THR A 416 -20.57 34.76 29.12
C THR A 416 -20.42 33.53 28.22
N GLY A 417 -20.02 32.41 28.83
CA GLY A 417 -19.84 31.15 28.12
C GLY A 417 -18.79 31.22 27.01
N GLU A 418 -19.11 30.62 25.86
CA GLU A 418 -18.18 30.45 24.74
C GLU A 418 -17.86 31.77 24.01
N ASN A 419 -18.73 32.78 24.11
CA ASN A 419 -18.56 34.07 23.43
C ASN A 419 -17.48 34.95 24.07
N ARG A 420 -16.93 34.59 25.24
CA ARG A 420 -15.84 35.33 25.89
C ARG A 420 -14.51 35.27 25.14
N TYR A 421 -14.43 34.45 24.09
CA TYR A 421 -13.24 34.28 23.26
C TYR A 421 -13.47 34.85 21.87
N PHE A 422 -12.48 35.59 21.38
CA PHE A 422 -12.55 36.29 20.11
C PHE A 422 -12.89 35.36 18.93
N PRO A 423 -12.28 34.17 18.75
CA PRO A 423 -12.62 33.27 17.64
C PRO A 423 -14.09 32.82 17.62
N LEU A 424 -14.67 32.55 18.79
CA LEU A 424 -16.06 32.10 18.89
C LEU A 424 -17.05 33.26 18.77
N TRP A 425 -16.72 34.41 19.34
CA TRP A 425 -17.51 35.64 19.20
C TRP A 425 -17.66 36.06 17.73
N LEU A 426 -16.63 35.82 16.90
CA LEU A 426 -16.66 36.12 15.46
C LEU A 426 -17.69 35.31 14.66
N ARG A 427 -18.25 34.23 15.22
CA ARG A 427 -19.34 33.46 14.58
C ARG A 427 -20.56 34.31 14.24
N LYS A 428 -20.81 35.39 15.00
CA LYS A 428 -21.91 36.34 14.71
C LYS A 428 -21.74 37.07 13.36
N TYR A 429 -20.53 37.04 12.79
CA TYR A 429 -20.21 37.56 11.46
C TYR A 429 -20.00 36.45 10.42
N GLY A 430 -20.37 35.19 10.72
CA GLY A 430 -20.18 34.05 9.83
C GLY A 430 -18.73 33.53 9.74
N LEU A 431 -17.84 33.98 10.63
CA LEU A 431 -16.44 33.52 10.68
C LEU A 431 -16.31 32.38 11.69
N ASP A 432 -16.57 31.15 11.23
CA ASP A 432 -16.49 29.96 12.07
C ASP A 432 -15.04 29.50 12.31
N VAL A 433 -14.70 29.25 13.57
CA VAL A 433 -13.38 28.78 14.02
C VAL A 433 -13.10 27.32 13.66
N ALA A 434 -14.14 26.53 13.37
CA ALA A 434 -13.98 25.11 13.08
C ALA A 434 -13.06 24.88 11.86
N PRO A 435 -11.98 24.08 11.99
CA PRO A 435 -11.03 23.86 10.91
C PRO A 435 -11.68 23.08 9.79
N ARG A 436 -11.53 23.61 8.57
CA ARG A 436 -12.05 22.99 7.34
C ARG A 436 -11.00 22.16 6.63
N PHE A 437 -9.73 22.55 6.77
CA PHE A 437 -8.58 21.74 6.43
C PHE A 437 -8.05 21.05 7.68
N VAL A 438 -8.09 19.72 7.73
CA VAL A 438 -7.57 18.92 8.84
C VAL A 438 -6.56 17.91 8.31
N LEU A 439 -5.32 18.00 8.78
CA LEU A 439 -4.29 16.98 8.62
C LEU A 439 -4.00 16.35 9.98
N GLN A 440 -4.14 15.04 10.10
CA GLN A 440 -3.96 14.33 11.36
C GLN A 440 -3.19 13.01 11.16
N PRO A 441 -2.48 12.50 12.17
CA PRO A 441 -1.76 11.23 12.07
C PRO A 441 -2.73 10.06 11.84
N PRO A 442 -2.23 8.90 11.40
CA PRO A 442 -3.07 7.72 11.27
C PRO A 442 -3.63 7.27 12.63
N GLU A 443 -4.88 6.80 12.65
CA GLU A 443 -5.56 6.33 13.86
C GLU A 443 -5.17 4.89 14.23
N ASN A 444 -4.80 4.09 13.23
CA ASN A 444 -4.43 2.68 13.39
C ASN A 444 -2.94 2.48 13.09
N ASN A 445 -2.34 1.50 13.75
CA ASN A 445 -0.98 1.08 13.42
C ASN A 445 -0.97 0.44 12.03
N ARG A 446 -0.13 0.96 11.14
CA ARG A 446 0.03 0.50 9.76
C ARG A 446 1.49 0.58 9.37
N LEU A 447 1.95 -0.40 8.60
CA LEU A 447 3.29 -0.37 8.03
C LEU A 447 3.19 0.28 6.64
N TYR A 448 3.85 1.42 6.46
CA TYR A 448 3.87 2.10 5.16
C TYR A 448 5.11 1.72 4.36
N HIS A 449 4.91 1.30 3.11
CA HIS A 449 5.98 0.85 2.21
C HIS A 449 6.06 1.66 0.94
N TRP A 450 7.25 2.16 0.62
CA TRP A 450 7.53 2.88 -0.62
C TRP A 450 7.80 1.90 -1.75
N LYS A 451 6.88 1.83 -2.71
CA LYS A 451 7.03 0.97 -3.88
C LYS A 451 7.95 1.60 -4.92
N LYS A 452 9.18 1.08 -5.02
CA LYS A 452 10.09 1.35 -6.15
C LYS A 452 9.65 0.60 -7.40
N LYS A 453 9.99 1.08 -8.60
CA LYS A 453 9.56 0.43 -9.85
C LYS A 453 10.15 -0.96 -10.02
N ALA A 454 11.46 -1.11 -9.78
CA ALA A 454 12.22 -2.33 -10.05
C ALA A 454 11.94 -3.46 -9.03
N ASP A 455 11.59 -3.10 -7.80
CA ASP A 455 11.53 -4.06 -6.70
C ASP A 455 10.13 -4.64 -6.56
N PRO A 456 9.98 -5.93 -6.21
CA PRO A 456 8.70 -6.45 -5.75
C PRO A 456 8.33 -5.87 -4.37
N VAL A 457 7.08 -6.02 -3.94
CA VAL A 457 6.64 -5.54 -2.62
C VAL A 457 7.32 -6.32 -1.49
N TYR A 458 7.18 -7.64 -1.53
CA TYR A 458 7.76 -8.58 -0.56
C TYR A 458 9.05 -9.17 -1.11
N VAL A 459 10.02 -9.38 -0.23
CA VAL A 459 11.31 -9.98 -0.55
C VAL A 459 11.66 -11.07 0.46
N PRO A 460 12.58 -11.99 0.14
CA PRO A 460 13.14 -12.91 1.13
C PRO A 460 13.70 -12.17 2.35
N SER A 461 13.42 -12.68 3.56
CA SER A 461 14.03 -12.13 4.76
C SER A 461 15.48 -12.58 4.85
N SER A 462 16.40 -11.71 5.31
CA SER A 462 17.77 -12.13 5.63
C SER A 462 17.84 -13.23 6.70
N SER A 463 16.78 -13.38 7.50
CA SER A 463 16.63 -14.47 8.48
C SER A 463 16.24 -15.82 7.87
N ASP A 464 15.86 -15.86 6.59
CA ASP A 464 15.44 -17.08 5.89
C ASP A 464 16.60 -17.81 5.21
N THR A 465 17.78 -17.74 5.83
CA THR A 465 18.97 -18.52 5.43
C THR A 465 19.03 -19.83 6.21
N THR A 466 19.71 -20.83 5.64
CA THR A 466 20.03 -22.07 6.33
C THR A 466 21.53 -22.31 6.26
N SER A 467 22.05 -23.24 7.08
CA SER A 467 23.45 -23.65 7.00
C SER A 467 23.83 -24.27 5.64
N LEU A 468 22.84 -24.66 4.83
CA LEU A 468 23.02 -25.27 3.52
C LEU A 468 22.75 -24.29 2.36
N ASP A 469 21.89 -23.28 2.57
CA ASP A 469 21.60 -22.23 1.60
C ASP A 469 21.79 -20.86 2.26
N LEU A 470 22.91 -20.22 1.93
CA LEU A 470 23.29 -18.91 2.46
C LEU A 470 22.52 -17.77 1.78
N GLN A 471 21.77 -18.04 0.71
CA GLN A 471 20.94 -17.05 0.04
C GLN A 471 19.48 -17.20 0.49
N PRO A 472 18.86 -16.15 1.06
CA PRO A 472 17.51 -16.27 1.58
C PRO A 472 16.49 -16.48 0.46
N GLY A 473 15.51 -17.34 0.71
CA GLY A 473 14.36 -17.58 -0.18
C GLY A 473 13.04 -17.11 0.40
N LEU A 474 11.98 -17.16 -0.42
CA LEU A 474 10.62 -16.84 0.03
C LEU A 474 10.08 -17.97 0.93
N ARG A 475 9.16 -17.63 1.83
CA ARG A 475 8.49 -18.60 2.71
C ARG A 475 7.08 -18.90 2.23
N TRP A 476 6.73 -20.19 2.29
CA TRP A 476 5.50 -20.72 1.74
C TRP A 476 4.82 -21.63 2.75
N GLU A 477 3.51 -21.48 2.88
CA GLU A 477 2.64 -22.34 3.67
C GLU A 477 1.87 -23.27 2.73
N PHE A 478 1.80 -24.55 3.07
CA PHE A 478 0.98 -25.51 2.33
C PHE A 478 -0.49 -25.32 2.70
N ILE A 479 -1.35 -25.11 1.69
CA ILE A 479 -2.78 -24.89 1.89
C ILE A 479 -3.55 -26.19 1.64
N ARG A 480 -3.36 -26.80 0.46
CA ARG A 480 -4.08 -28.02 0.08
C ARG A 480 -3.43 -28.77 -1.07
N GLU A 481 -3.80 -30.05 -1.16
CA GLU A 481 -3.53 -30.90 -2.32
C GLU A 481 -4.72 -30.85 -3.27
N LEU A 482 -4.44 -30.82 -4.57
CA LEU A 482 -5.43 -31.01 -5.63
C LEU A 482 -5.16 -32.38 -6.24
N ASP A 483 -6.17 -33.26 -6.19
CA ASP A 483 -6.07 -34.59 -6.79
C ASP A 483 -5.80 -34.47 -8.30
N GLY A 484 -4.79 -35.19 -8.78
CA GLY A 484 -4.50 -35.33 -10.20
C GLY A 484 -5.17 -36.58 -10.79
N GLN A 485 -5.53 -36.50 -12.07
CA GLN A 485 -6.05 -37.62 -12.85
C GLN A 485 -4.94 -38.61 -13.25
#